data_AF-B7PIH4-F1
#
_entry.id   AF-B7PIH4-F1
#
_cell.length_a   1.000
_cell.length_b   1.000
_cell.length_c   1.000
_cell.angle_alpha   90.00
_cell.angle_beta   90.00
_cell.angle_gamma   90.00
#
_symmetry.space_group_name_H-M   'P 1'
#
loop_
_entity.id
_entity.type
_entity.pdbx_description
1 polymer ?
#
loop_
_entity_poly.entity_id
_entity_poly.type
_entity_poly.pdbx_seq_one_letter_code
_entity_poly.pdbx_strand_id
1 'polypeptide(L)' 'DDAGDASDLSSLNEHFDKGFREFSIIEKSSESANNKTYQDQVAEATKHLECATHLVNQCSLFSGNEEIDEVATAHLKY' A
#
# COMPACT_ATOMS: atom_id res chain seq x y z
N ASP A 1 1.74 1.71 23.87
CA ASP A 1 0.76 2.60 23.22
C ASP A 1 -0.09 1.79 22.26
N ASP A 2 -1.28 1.34 22.68
CA ASP A 2 -2.21 0.51 21.87
C ASP A 2 -3.00 1.36 20.85
N ALA A 3 -3.26 2.63 21.18
CA ALA A 3 -4.00 3.54 20.31
C ALA A 3 -3.22 4.03 19.07
N GLY A 4 -1.88 4.06 19.13
CA GLY A 4 -1.04 4.49 18.00
C GLY A 4 -1.01 3.44 16.89
N ASP A 5 -0.91 2.17 17.27
CA ASP A 5 -0.85 1.06 16.31
C ASP A 5 -2.17 0.91 15.53
N ALA A 6 -3.32 1.05 16.20
CA ALA A 6 -4.63 1.03 15.53
C ALA A 6 -4.80 2.19 14.51
N SER A 7 -4.28 3.38 14.82
CA SER A 7 -4.32 4.50 13.86
C SER A 7 -3.38 4.28 12.67
N ASP A 8 -2.19 3.72 12.92
CA ASP A 8 -1.20 3.44 11.88
C ASP A 8 -1.69 2.33 10.94
N LEU A 9 -2.34 1.29 11.46
CA LEU A 9 -2.99 0.24 10.67
C LEU A 9 -4.15 0.76 9.81
N SER A 10 -4.97 1.68 10.34
CA SER A 10 -6.04 2.31 9.57
C SER A 10 -5.47 3.17 8.43
N SER A 11 -4.41 3.94 8.72
CA SER A 11 -3.71 4.75 7.72
C SER A 11 -3.07 3.88 6.65
N LEU A 12 -2.42 2.78 7.05
CA LEU A 12 -1.81 1.79 6.16
C LEU A 12 -2.85 1.23 5.18
N ASN A 13 -4.01 0.82 5.70
CA ASN A 13 -5.09 0.28 4.89
C ASN A 13 -5.55 1.29 3.82
N GLU A 14 -5.73 2.55 4.22
CA GLU A 14 -6.14 3.63 3.31
C GLU A 14 -5.10 3.89 2.22
N HIS A 15 -3.81 3.99 2.59
CA HIS A 15 -2.72 4.21 1.64
C HIS A 15 -2.60 3.05 0.65
N PHE A 16 -2.64 1.80 1.13
CA PHE A 16 -2.57 0.62 0.28
C PHE A 16 -3.76 0.56 -0.69
N ASP A 17 -5.00 0.71 -0.19
CA ASP A 17 -6.19 0.60 -1.02
C ASP A 17 -6.24 1.69 -2.10
N LYS A 18 -5.83 2.92 -1.78
CA LYS A 18 -5.70 4.01 -2.76
C LYS A 18 -4.64 3.72 -3.81
N GLY A 19 -3.42 3.37 -3.39
CA GLY A 19 -2.31 3.08 -4.29
C GLY A 19 -2.59 1.90 -5.21
N PHE A 20 -3.16 0.83 -4.66
CA PHE A 20 -3.51 -0.36 -5.44
C PHE A 20 -4.67 -0.11 -6.42
N ARG A 21 -5.65 0.72 -6.05
CA ARG A 21 -6.72 1.16 -6.95
C ARG A 21 -6.16 1.97 -8.12
N GLU A 22 -5.27 2.93 -7.85
CA GLU A 22 -4.64 3.73 -8.91
C GLU A 22 -3.77 2.86 -9.82
N PHE A 23 -2.96 1.97 -9.25
CA PHE A 23 -2.22 0.97 -10.01
C PHE A 23 -3.13 0.14 -10.93
N SER A 24 -4.28 -0.33 -10.42
CA SER A 24 -5.25 -1.09 -11.22
C SER A 24 -5.85 -0.29 -12.38
N ILE A 25 -5.97 1.04 -12.23
CA ILE A 25 -6.43 1.94 -13.30
C ILE A 25 -5.31 2.13 -14.34
N ILE A 26 -4.08 2.36 -13.88
CA ILE A 26 -2.89 2.53 -14.73
C ILE A 26 -2.64 1.28 -15.58
N GLU A 27 -2.66 0.10 -14.95
CA GLU A 27 -2.44 -1.20 -15.61
C GLU A 27 -3.43 -1.45 -16.75
N LYS A 28 -4.68 -1.00 -16.59
CA LYS A 28 -5.76 -1.16 -17.57
C LYS A 28 -5.87 0.01 -18.54
N SER A 29 -5.04 1.03 -18.38
CA SER A 29 -5.08 2.23 -19.21
C SER A 29 -4.53 1.95 -20.60
N SER A 30 -5.23 2.43 -21.62
CA SER A 30 -4.73 2.48 -23.00
C SER A 30 -4.09 3.83 -23.33
N GLU A 31 -3.95 4.73 -22.35
CA GLU A 31 -3.29 6.01 -22.55
C GLU A 31 -1.79 5.84 -22.77
N SER A 32 -1.20 6.80 -23.48
CA SER A 32 0.26 6.83 -23.63
C SER A 32 0.92 7.11 -22.29
N ALA A 33 2.00 6.38 -21.98
CA ALA A 33 2.82 6.65 -20.81
C ALA A 33 3.45 8.06 -20.84
N ASN A 34 3.51 8.74 -21.99
CA ASN A 34 3.98 10.13 -22.04
C ASN A 34 2.89 11.16 -21.71
N ASN A 35 1.64 10.72 -21.50
CA ASN A 35 0.56 11.61 -21.09
C ASN A 35 0.79 12.08 -19.65
N LYS A 36 0.66 13.39 -19.43
CA LYS A 36 0.77 13.98 -18.10
C LYS A 36 -0.23 13.37 -17.11
N THR A 37 -1.48 13.13 -17.52
CA THR A 37 -2.48 12.51 -16.63
C THR A 37 -2.07 11.11 -16.19
N TYR A 38 -1.58 10.29 -17.12
CA TYR A 38 -1.04 8.96 -16.81
C TYR A 38 0.14 9.05 -15.83
N GLN A 39 1.08 9.96 -16.09
CA GLN A 39 2.26 10.14 -15.23
C GLN A 39 1.91 10.68 -13.84
N ASP A 40 0.92 11.57 -13.75
CA ASP A 40 0.42 12.09 -12.47
C ASP A 40 -0.25 10.95 -11.66
N GLN A 41 -0.99 10.06 -12.30
CA GLN A 41 -1.54 8.86 -11.65
C GLN A 41 -0.44 7.91 -11.17
N VAL A 42 0.61 7.68 -11.97
CA VAL A 42 1.76 6.85 -11.57
C VAL A 42 2.45 7.45 -10.34
N ALA A 43 2.63 8.78 -10.32
CA ALA A 43 3.26 9.47 -9.20
C ALA A 43 2.44 9.33 -7.90
N GLU A 44 1.12 9.55 -7.96
CA GLU A 44 0.25 9.40 -6.79
C GLU A 44 0.18 7.94 -6.30
N ALA A 45 0.09 6.97 -7.22
CA ALA A 45 0.06 5.55 -6.87
C ALA A 45 1.35 5.14 -6.14
N THR A 46 2.50 5.59 -6.67
CA THR A 46 3.82 5.34 -6.09
C THR A 46 3.92 5.94 -4.69
N LYS A 47 3.50 7.19 -4.52
CA LYS A 47 3.50 7.88 -3.22
C LYS A 47 2.64 7.14 -2.19
N HIS A 48 1.45 6.69 -2.57
CA HIS A 48 0.56 5.93 -1.69
C HIS A 48 1.18 4.59 -1.26
N LEU A 49 1.76 3.84 -2.21
CA LEU A 49 2.39 2.54 -1.94
C LEU A 49 3.70 2.68 -1.14
N GLU A 50 4.47 3.75 -1.34
CA GLU A 50 5.64 4.08 -0.53
C GLU A 50 5.25 4.35 0.93
N CYS A 51 4.22 5.18 1.16
CA CYS A 51 3.68 5.41 2.50
C CYS A 51 3.20 4.11 3.16
N ALA A 52 2.49 3.25 2.42
CA ALA A 52 2.07 1.94 2.91
C ALA A 52 3.29 1.07 3.30
N THR A 53 4.33 1.02 2.46
CA THR A 53 5.57 0.29 2.75
C THR A 53 6.24 0.79 4.03
N HIS A 54 6.27 2.11 4.26
CA HIS A 54 6.79 2.65 5.51
C HIS A 54 5.98 2.22 6.74
N LEU A 55 4.65 2.24 6.65
CA LEU A 55 3.77 1.85 7.75
C LEU A 55 3.85 0.35 8.04
N VAL A 56 3.97 -0.53 7.03
CA VAL A 56 4.22 -1.97 7.22
C VAL A 56 5.48 -2.20 8.06
N ASN A 57 6.56 -1.48 7.75
CA ASN A 57 7.81 -1.57 8.48
C ASN A 57 7.68 -1.00 9.90
N GLN A 58 6.96 0.11 10.08
CA GLN A 58 6.75 0.73 11.40
C GLN A 58 5.91 -0.15 12.33
N CYS A 59 4.83 -0.74 11.82
CA CYS A 59 3.98 -1.68 12.55
C CYS A 59 4.62 -3.07 12.73
N SER A 60 5.76 -3.33 12.06
CA SER A 60 6.47 -4.63 12.13
C SER A 60 5.56 -5.83 11.82
N LEU A 61 4.72 -5.70 10.78
CA LEU A 61 3.67 -6.68 10.47
C LEU A 61 4.18 -8.05 10.03
N PHE A 62 5.44 -8.12 9.59
CA PHE A 62 6.08 -9.34 9.13
C PHE A 62 7.47 -9.45 9.75
N SER A 63 7.88 -10.69 10.05
CA SER A 63 9.26 -10.99 10.40
C SER A 63 9.87 -12.08 9.51
N GLY A 64 11.19 -12.07 9.34
CA GLY A 64 11.89 -13.06 8.52
C GLY A 64 11.90 -14.49 9.08
N ASN A 65 11.36 -14.69 10.28
CA ASN A 65 11.29 -15.97 10.98
C ASN A 65 9.83 -16.42 11.21
N GLU A 66 8.86 -15.73 10.60
CA GLU A 66 7.43 -15.99 10.72
C GLU A 66 6.93 -16.90 9.60
N GLU A 67 6.08 -17.85 9.93
CA GLU A 67 5.37 -18.69 8.97
C GLU A 67 4.10 -17.97 8.47
N ILE A 68 3.67 -18.31 7.25
CA ILE A 68 2.50 -17.64 6.63
C ILE A 68 1.20 -17.81 7.43
N ASP A 69 1.06 -18.93 8.15
CA ASP A 69 -0.11 -19.22 8.98
C ASP A 69 -0.16 -18.38 10.27
N GLU A 70 0.96 -17.75 10.64
CA GLU A 70 1.07 -16.84 11.80
C GLU A 70 0.63 -15.41 11.43
N VAL A 71 0.60 -15.08 10.14
CA VAL A 71 0.19 -13.76 9.65
C VAL A 71 -1.34 -13.64 9.68
N ALA A 72 -1.84 -12.57 10.30
CA ALA A 72 -3.26 -12.26 10.29
C ALA A 72 -3.80 -12.16 8.85
N THR A 73 -4.92 -12.81 8.55
CA THR A 73 -5.50 -12.86 7.19
C THR A 73 -5.69 -11.48 6.55
N ALA A 74 -5.99 -10.46 7.36
CA ALA A 74 -6.15 -9.08 6.90
C ALA A 74 -4.84 -8.41 6.45
N HIS A 75 -3.68 -8.90 6.92
CA HIS A 75 -2.36 -8.37 6.60
C HIS A 75 -1.75 -9.03 5.37
N LEU A 76 -2.24 -10.20 4.94
CA LEU A 76 -1.75 -10.92 3.74
C LEU A 76 -1.80 -10.11 2.44
N LYS A 77 -2.54 -9.00 2.41
CA LYS A 77 -2.62 -8.12 1.24
C LYS A 77 -1.44 -7.16 1.12
N TYR A 78 -0.75 -6.85 2.22
CA TYR A 78 0.38 -5.94 2.27
C TYR A 78 1.69 -6.66 1.91
#